data_AF-A0A4R1KQT8-F1
#
_entry.id   AF-A0A4R1KQT8-F1
#
_cell.length_a   1.000
_cell.length_b   1.000
_cell.length_c   1.000
_cell.angle_alpha   90.00
_cell.angle_beta   90.00
_cell.angle_gamma   90.00
#
_symmetry.space_group_name_H-M   'P 1'
#
loop_
_entity.id
_entity.type
_entity.pdbx_description
1 polymer ?
#
loop_
_entity_poly.entity_id
_entity_poly.type
_entity_poly.pdbx_seq_one_letter_code
_entity_poly.pdbx_strand_id
1 'polypeptide(L)' 'MKFIKEEDEERRDYIFQKDKKTIFTTRFVIIVLAVLIIALIFSYKYLR' A
#
# COMPACT_ATOMS: atom_id res chain seq x y z
N MET A 1 4.23 3.73 -24.41
CA MET A 1 3.98 3.72 -22.95
C MET A 1 2.80 2.82 -22.68
N LYS A 2 2.95 1.73 -21.92
CA LYS A 2 1.87 0.79 -21.62
C LYS A 2 1.26 1.13 -20.26
N PHE A 3 -0.06 1.01 -20.15
CA PHE A 3 -0.78 1.37 -18.92
C PHE A 3 -0.62 0.33 -17.79
N ILE A 4 -0.49 -0.96 -18.12
CA ILE A 4 -0.44 -2.07 -17.17
C ILE A 4 0.77 -2.96 -17.50
N LYS A 5 1.55 -3.32 -16.48
CA LYS A 5 2.64 -4.30 -16.58
C LYS A 5 2.06 -5.73 -16.61
N GLU A 6 2.38 -6.47 -17.66
CA GLU A 6 2.17 -7.92 -17.79
C GLU A 6 3.37 -8.67 -17.19
N GLU A 7 3.20 -9.89 -16.68
CA GLU A 7 4.25 -10.60 -15.91
C GLU A 7 5.52 -10.92 -16.71
N ASP A 8 5.43 -11.09 -18.03
CA ASP A 8 6.54 -11.47 -18.93
C ASP A 8 7.26 -10.29 -19.62
N GLU A 9 6.95 -9.03 -19.30
CA GLU A 9 7.61 -7.88 -19.94
C GLU A 9 8.71 -7.24 -19.08
N GLU A 10 9.96 -7.27 -19.56
CA GLU A 10 11.15 -6.68 -18.92
C GLU A 10 11.23 -5.14 -18.95
N ARG A 11 10.30 -4.46 -19.63
CA ARG A 11 10.35 -2.99 -19.76
C ARG A 11 10.00 -2.33 -18.42
N ARG A 12 10.49 -1.13 -18.13
CA ARG A 12 10.21 -0.44 -16.84
C ARG A 12 9.21 0.72 -16.95
N ASP A 13 8.72 0.99 -18.17
CA ASP A 13 7.97 2.20 -18.51
C ASP A 13 6.45 2.02 -18.34
N TYR A 14 6.02 1.59 -17.14
CA TYR A 14 4.62 1.36 -16.81
C TYR A 14 4.13 2.33 -15.73
N ILE A 15 2.94 2.89 -15.93
CA ILE A 15 2.29 3.78 -14.95
C ILE A 15 1.78 2.99 -13.74
N PHE A 16 1.16 1.82 -13.99
CA PHE A 16 0.78 0.88 -12.94
C PHE A 16 1.64 -0.39 -13.04
N GLN A 17 2.72 -0.41 -12.25
CA GLN A 17 3.49 -1.63 -12.02
C GLN A 17 2.69 -2.57 -11.13
N LYS A 18 2.17 -3.66 -11.71
CA LYS A 18 1.68 -4.86 -10.98
C LYS A 18 2.85 -5.63 -10.33
N ASP A 19 3.87 -4.92 -9.85
CA ASP A 19 4.98 -5.57 -9.17
C ASP A 19 4.50 -6.08 -7.83
N LYS A 20 4.80 -7.35 -7.55
CA LYS A 20 4.45 -8.03 -6.28
C LYS A 20 4.96 -7.23 -5.07
N LYS A 21 6.09 -6.52 -5.23
CA LYS A 21 6.62 -5.57 -4.25
C LYS A 21 5.69 -4.37 -4.00
N THR A 22 5.17 -3.73 -5.05
CA THR A 22 4.24 -2.60 -4.92
C THR A 22 2.95 -3.01 -4.22
N ILE A 23 2.38 -4.16 -4.60
CA ILE A 23 1.17 -4.70 -3.95
C ILE A 23 1.44 -5.03 -2.47
N PHE A 24 2.59 -5.64 -2.18
CA PHE A 24 2.99 -5.96 -0.81
C PHE A 24 3.19 -4.70 0.05
N THR A 25 3.92 -3.71 -0.45
CA THR A 25 4.14 -2.43 0.24
C THR A 25 2.83 -1.71 0.48
N THR A 26 1.95 -1.62 -0.52
CA THR A 26 0.63 -1.00 -0.35
C THR A 26 -0.19 -1.71 0.72
N ARG A 27 -0.22 -3.05 0.72
CA ARG A 27 -0.93 -3.83 1.74
C ARG A 27 -0.35 -3.61 3.15
N PHE A 28 0.98 -3.54 3.27
CA PHE A 28 1.65 -3.21 4.54
C PHE A 28 1.26 -1.83 5.06
N VAL A 29 1.30 -0.81 4.20
CA VAL A 29 0.95 0.57 4.55
C VAL A 29 -0.49 0.67 5.04
N ILE A 30 -1.44 -0.01 4.37
CA ILE A 30 -2.85 -0.05 4.78
C ILE A 30 -3.02 -0.65 6.18
N ILE A 31 -2.33 -1.75 6.48
CA ILE A 31 -2.39 -2.40 7.80
C ILE A 31 -1.86 -1.46 8.89
N VAL A 32 -0.71 -0.82 8.66
CA VAL A 32 -0.12 0.13 9.61
C VAL A 32 -1.06 1.31 9.87
N LEU A 33 -1.67 1.86 8.81
CA LEU A 33 -2.66 2.94 8.93
C LEU A 33 -3.85 2.54 9.80
N ALA A 34 -4.40 1.34 9.59
CA ALA A 34 -5.52 0.85 10.39
C ALA A 34 -5.14 0.73 11.88
N VAL A 35 -3.94 0.23 12.18
CA VAL A 35 -3.43 0.14 13.56
C VAL A 35 -3.30 1.52 14.20
N LEU A 36 -2.77 2.51 13.47
CA LEU A 36 -2.62 3.87 13.98
C LEU A 36 -3.97 4.54 14.25
N ILE A 37 -4.97 4.33 13.39
CA ILE A 37 -6.32 4.86 13.61
C ILE A 37 -6.94 4.26 14.87
N ILE A 38 -6.80 2.94 15.06
CA ILE A 38 -7.30 2.27 16.27
C ILE A 38 -6.59 2.82 17.51
N ALA A 39 -5.26 2.94 17.47
CA ALA A 39 -4.48 3.52 18.56
C ALA A 39 -4.90 4.96 18.89
N LEU A 40 -5.19 5.78 17.87
CA LEU A 40 -5.71 7.14 18.04
C LEU A 40 -7.05 7.14 18.77
N ILE A 41 -7.99 6.26 18.40
CA ILE A 41 -9.30 6.17 19.05
C ILE A 41 -9.15 5.77 20.52
N PHE A 42 -8.29 4.80 20.83
CA PHE A 42 -8.00 4.40 22.20
C PHE A 42 -7.32 5.51 23.00
N SER A 43 -6.34 6.18 22.42
CA SER A 43 -5.65 7.32 23.04
C SER A 43 -6.62 8.46 23.34
N TYR A 44 -7.49 8.80 22.39
CA TYR A 44 -8.54 9.81 22.58
C TYR A 44 -9.50 9.43 23.70
N LYS A 45 -9.90 8.16 23.81
CA LYS A 45 -10.80 7.68 24.86
C LYS A 45 -10.12 7.60 26.24
N TYR A 46 -8.81 7.34 26.28
CA TYR A 46 -8.03 7.28 27.54
C TYR A 46 -7.67 8.67 28.06
N LEU A 47 -7.37 9.62 27.16
CA LEU A 47 -6.95 10.97 27.52
C LEU A 47 -8.13 11.90 27.88
N ARG A 48 -9.36 11.49 27.56
CA ARG A 48 -10.61 12.19 27.89
C ARG A 48 -11.22 11.65 29.18
#